data_AF-A0A969YP26-F1
#
_entry.id   AF-A0A969YP26-F1
#
_cell.length_a   1.000
_cell.length_b   1.000
_cell.length_c   1.000
_cell.angle_alpha   90.00
_cell.angle_beta   90.00
_cell.angle_gamma   90.00
#
_symmetry.space_group_name_H-M   'P 1'
#
loop_
_entity.id
_entity.type
_entity.pdbx_description
1 polymer ?
#
loop_
_entity_poly.entity_id
_entity_poly.type
_entity_poly.pdbx_seq_one_letter_code
_entity_poly.pdbx_strand_id
1 'polypeptide(L)'
;MQRLRMDLNKSPGPLSFLSQSVTVRQCKDSGMMLVLICLIAGHYSKDGMWEIAAISFLVADLLFPSIYKPLARFWFGIGHILGIAVSSLLLSLVYFLLVTPVGMVRRFLGADPLLLKSWKAHSRSVFSVRNHVFGREDLEKPY
;
A
#
# COMPACT_ATOMS: atom_id res chain seq x y z
N MET A 1 36.49 9.96 5.07
CA MET A 1 35.65 8.80 5.43
C MET A 1 34.46 9.14 6.34
N GLN A 2 34.49 10.21 7.16
CA GLN A 2 33.36 10.55 8.06
C GLN A 2 32.12 11.17 7.37
N ARG A 3 32.27 11.89 6.24
CA ARG A 3 31.14 12.50 5.52
C ARG A 3 30.15 11.47 4.94
N LEU A 4 30.63 10.29 4.54
CA LEU A 4 29.80 9.27 3.88
C LEU A 4 28.82 8.56 4.84
N ARG A 5 29.08 8.57 6.15
CA ARG A 5 28.15 8.02 7.16
C ARG A 5 27.03 9.00 7.54
N MET A 6 27.20 10.30 7.29
CA MET A 6 26.19 11.31 7.63
C MET A 6 24.98 11.28 6.68
N ASP A 7 25.19 10.94 5.40
CA ASP A 7 24.11 10.84 4.41
C ASP A 7 23.27 9.56 4.55
N LEU A 8 23.81 8.52 5.20
CA LEU A 8 23.14 7.22 5.39
C LEU A 8 22.11 7.20 6.53
N ASN A 9 22.07 8.25 7.38
CA ASN A 9 21.12 8.37 8.50
C ASN A 9 20.03 9.42 8.21
N LYS A 10 19.64 9.58 6.94
CA LYS A 10 18.44 10.30 6.57
C LYS A 10 17.40 9.26 6.23
N SER A 11 16.68 8.78 7.24
CA SER A 11 15.50 7.94 7.01
C SER A 11 14.62 8.70 6.00
N PRO A 12 14.25 8.09 4.86
CA PRO A 12 13.37 8.72 3.91
C PRO A 12 12.06 9.00 4.64
N GLY A 13 11.88 10.24 5.09
CA GLY A 13 10.64 10.66 5.72
C GLY A 13 9.47 10.38 4.77
N PRO A 14 8.22 10.39 5.26
CA PRO A 14 7.06 10.11 4.43
C PRO A 14 7.01 11.01 3.19
N LEU A 15 7.64 12.18 3.17
CA LEU A 15 7.70 13.09 2.02
C LEU A 15 8.86 12.81 1.03
N SER A 16 9.66 11.76 1.23
CA SER A 16 10.79 11.40 0.37
C SER A 16 10.38 10.97 -1.04
N PHE A 17 9.16 10.47 -1.23
CA PHE A 17 8.62 10.13 -2.54
C PHE A 17 8.42 11.38 -3.43
N LEU A 18 8.25 12.57 -2.85
CA LEU A 18 8.21 13.83 -3.60
C LEU A 18 9.58 14.13 -4.25
N SER A 19 10.67 13.51 -3.80
CA SER A 19 11.99 13.66 -4.42
C SER A 19 12.26 12.65 -5.53
N GLN A 20 11.35 11.71 -5.82
CA GLN A 20 11.54 10.82 -6.98
C GLN A 20 11.44 11.64 -8.27
N SER A 21 12.51 11.60 -9.06
CA SER A 21 12.60 12.25 -10.35
C SER A 21 11.80 11.44 -11.36
N VAL A 22 10.76 12.06 -11.93
CA VAL A 22 9.99 11.46 -13.02
C VAL A 22 10.95 11.19 -14.18
N THR A 23 11.12 9.91 -14.52
CA THR A 23 12.06 9.49 -15.57
C THR A 23 11.48 9.78 -16.96
N VAL A 24 12.34 9.98 -17.96
CA VAL A 24 11.91 10.25 -19.36
C VAL A 24 10.99 9.15 -19.90
N ARG A 25 11.23 7.89 -19.49
CA ARG A 25 10.35 6.75 -19.83
C ARG A 25 8.94 6.90 -19.26
N GLN A 26 8.84 7.31 -18.00
CA GLN A 26 7.55 7.57 -17.36
C GLN A 26 6.79 8.73 -18.01
N CYS A 27 7.50 9.76 -18.51
CA CYS A 27 6.86 10.84 -19.28
C CYS A 27 6.25 10.30 -20.59
N LYS A 28 6.98 9.44 -21.31
CA LYS A 28 6.48 8.80 -22.54
C LYS A 28 5.31 7.85 -22.26
N ASP A 29 5.37 7.08 -21.17
CA ASP A 29 4.31 6.15 -20.79
C ASP A 29 3.02 6.91 -20.39
N SER A 30 3.15 8.02 -19.66
CA SER A 30 2.02 8.91 -19.36
C SER A 30 1.45 9.58 -20.62
N GLY A 31 2.32 9.98 -21.55
CA GLY A 31 1.94 10.52 -22.86
C GLY A 31 1.10 9.55 -23.68
N MET A 32 1.58 8.30 -23.81
CA MET A 32 0.86 7.22 -24.48
C MET A 32 -0.51 6.94 -23.85
N MET A 33 -0.62 6.94 -22.51
CA MET A 33 -1.90 6.77 -21.82
C MET A 33 -2.88 7.91 -22.12
N LEU A 34 -2.39 9.15 -22.12
CA LEU A 34 -3.24 10.32 -22.37
C LEU A 34 -3.73 10.37 -23.82
N VAL A 35 -2.88 10.00 -24.77
CA VAL A 35 -3.27 9.80 -26.18
C VAL A 35 -4.38 8.77 -26.31
N LEU A 36 -4.25 7.63 -25.61
CA LEU A 36 -5.24 6.55 -25.64
C LEU A 36 -6.58 6.99 -25.04
N ILE A 37 -6.57 7.74 -23.94
CA ILE A 37 -7.78 8.34 -23.34
C ILE A 37 -8.44 9.31 -24.31
N CYS A 38 -7.66 10.16 -24.99
CA CYS A 38 -8.18 11.13 -25.94
C CYS A 38 -8.82 10.46 -27.18
N LEU A 39 -8.22 9.36 -27.67
CA LEU A 39 -8.77 8.53 -28.75
C LEU A 39 -10.11 7.88 -28.34
N ILE A 40 -10.19 7.31 -27.14
CA ILE A 40 -11.43 6.71 -26.63
C ILE A 40 -12.52 7.78 -26.47
N ALA A 41 -12.17 8.95 -25.91
CA ALA A 41 -13.11 10.06 -25.76
C ALA A 41 -13.59 10.61 -27.11
N GLY A 42 -12.69 10.75 -28.10
CA GLY A 42 -13.03 11.18 -29.45
C GLY A 42 -13.98 10.20 -30.15
N HIS A 43 -13.79 8.89 -29.96
CA HIS A 43 -14.68 7.86 -30.50
C HIS A 43 -16.10 7.95 -29.94
N TYR A 44 -16.27 8.39 -28.69
CA TYR A 44 -17.58 8.57 -28.08
C TYR A 44 -18.29 9.87 -28.49
N SER A 45 -17.56 10.94 -28.84
CA SER A 45 -18.18 12.25 -29.07
C SER A 45 -18.81 12.45 -30.46
N LYS A 46 -18.54 11.63 -31.48
CA LYS A 46 -19.11 11.75 -32.86
C LYS A 46 -19.00 13.13 -33.54
N ASP A 47 -18.32 14.11 -32.94
CA ASP A 47 -18.01 15.41 -33.51
C ASP A 47 -16.54 15.42 -33.99
N GLY A 48 -16.32 15.60 -35.30
CA GLY A 48 -14.99 15.53 -35.94
C GLY A 48 -13.96 16.57 -35.46
N MET A 49 -14.37 17.56 -34.67
CA MET A 49 -13.45 18.53 -34.05
C MET A 49 -12.60 17.91 -32.92
N TRP A 50 -13.10 16.87 -32.25
CA TRP A 50 -12.38 16.23 -31.14
C TRP A 50 -11.23 15.35 -31.61
N GLU A 51 -11.31 14.81 -32.83
CA GLU A 51 -10.26 14.00 -33.45
C GLU A 51 -9.02 14.86 -33.76
N ILE A 52 -9.23 16.09 -34.24
CA ILE A 52 -8.15 17.04 -34.54
C ILE A 52 -7.45 17.47 -33.24
N ALA A 53 -8.21 17.68 -32.17
CA ALA A 53 -7.66 17.96 -30.83
C ALA A 53 -6.83 16.78 -30.28
N ALA A 54 -7.31 15.54 -30.46
CA ALA A 54 -6.56 14.35 -30.04
C ALA A 54 -5.25 14.18 -30.81
N ILE A 55 -5.27 14.38 -32.13
CA ILE A 55 -4.09 14.29 -33.00
C ILE A 55 -3.07 15.38 -32.65
N SER A 56 -3.51 16.62 -32.43
CA SER A 56 -2.61 17.72 -32.04
C SER A 56 -1.96 17.48 -30.68
N PHE A 57 -2.69 16.88 -29.72
CA PHE A 57 -2.12 16.47 -28.44
C PHE A 57 -1.12 15.30 -28.56
N LEU A 58 -1.38 14.36 -29.47
CA LEU A 58 -0.48 13.25 -29.80
C LEU A 58 0.83 13.75 -30.42
N VAL A 59 0.73 14.71 -31.34
CA VAL A 59 1.87 15.39 -31.94
C VAL A 59 2.65 16.17 -30.88
N ALA A 60 1.96 16.89 -29.97
CA ALA A 60 2.60 17.61 -28.87
C ALA A 60 3.35 16.67 -27.89
N ASP A 61 2.78 15.50 -27.58
CA ASP A 61 3.42 14.48 -26.75
C ASP A 61 4.70 13.93 -27.38
N LEU A 62 4.66 13.69 -28.69
CA LEU A 62 5.79 13.14 -29.43
C LEU A 62 6.93 14.15 -29.62
N LEU A 63 6.60 15.42 -29.87
CA LEU A 63 7.59 16.49 -30.09
C LEU A 63 8.19 17.02 -28.78
N PHE A 64 7.40 17.14 -27.71
CA PHE A 64 7.85 17.76 -26.46
C PHE A 64 7.39 16.97 -25.22
N PRO A 65 7.96 15.79 -24.95
CA PRO A 65 7.64 15.00 -23.75
C PRO A 65 7.99 15.74 -22.45
N SER A 66 8.81 16.79 -22.53
CA SER A 66 9.18 17.60 -21.37
C SER A 66 8.05 18.53 -20.88
N ILE A 67 7.07 18.87 -21.72
CA ILE A 67 5.87 19.65 -21.32
C ILE A 67 4.94 18.80 -20.46
N TYR A 68 4.95 17.49 -20.64
CA TYR A 68 4.14 16.53 -19.90
C TYR A 68 4.74 16.15 -18.54
N LYS A 69 5.97 16.59 -18.22
CA LYS A 69 6.60 16.37 -16.91
C LYS A 69 5.77 16.84 -15.70
N PRO A 70 5.25 18.09 -15.65
CA PRO A 70 4.40 18.52 -14.54
C PRO A 70 3.12 17.69 -14.42
N LEU A 71 2.52 17.31 -15.55
CA LEU A 71 1.32 16.48 -15.58
C LEU A 71 1.60 15.06 -15.09
N ALA A 72 2.68 14.43 -15.57
CA ALA A 72 3.13 13.13 -15.12
C ALA A 72 3.42 13.15 -13.61
N ARG A 73 4.10 14.19 -13.11
CA ARG A 73 4.37 14.35 -11.68
C ARG A 73 3.09 14.43 -10.85
N PHE A 74 2.08 15.14 -11.34
CA PHE A 74 0.77 15.20 -10.69
C PHE A 74 0.05 13.84 -10.72
N TRP A 75 0.02 13.18 -11.87
CA TRP A 75 -0.59 11.87 -12.06
C TRP A 75 0.02 10.79 -11.16
N PHE A 76 1.36 10.71 -11.13
CA PHE A 76 2.07 9.78 -10.23
C PHE A 76 1.89 10.15 -8.76
N GLY A 77 1.82 11.45 -8.43
CA GLY A 77 1.51 11.91 -7.08
C GLY A 77 0.14 11.42 -6.58
N ILE A 78 -0.89 11.55 -7.43
CA ILE A 78 -2.23 11.04 -7.15
C ILE A 78 -2.20 9.51 -7.00
N GLY A 79 -1.56 8.80 -7.93
CA GLY A 79 -1.45 7.34 -7.88
C GLY A 79 -0.78 6.84 -6.59
N HIS A 80 0.19 7.58 -6.06
CA HIS A 80 0.84 7.24 -4.80
C HIS A 80 -0.07 7.43 -3.58
N ILE A 81 -0.78 8.56 -3.50
CA ILE A 81 -1.77 8.81 -2.44
C ILE A 81 -2.85 7.74 -2.45
N LEU A 82 -3.34 7.41 -3.65
CA LEU A 82 -4.28 6.30 -3.85
C LEU A 82 -3.68 4.97 -3.42
N GLY A 83 -2.43 4.67 -3.75
CA GLY A 83 -1.76 3.43 -3.33
C GLY A 83 -1.71 3.28 -1.81
N ILE A 84 -1.36 4.34 -1.08
CA ILE A 84 -1.34 4.33 0.40
C ILE A 84 -2.75 4.17 0.97
N ALA A 85 -3.72 4.91 0.43
CA ALA A 85 -5.11 4.84 0.86
C ALA A 85 -5.70 3.45 0.61
N VAL A 86 -5.50 2.90 -0.59
CA VAL A 86 -5.98 1.59 -1.02
C VAL A 86 -5.31 0.47 -0.22
N SER A 87 -4.00 0.56 0.06
CA SER A 87 -3.33 -0.44 0.90
C SER A 87 -3.94 -0.51 2.30
N SER A 88 -4.17 0.65 2.92
CA SER A 88 -4.82 0.74 4.24
C SER A 88 -6.28 0.28 4.20
N LEU A 89 -7.00 0.64 3.13
CA LEU A 89 -8.38 0.26 2.93
C LEU A 89 -8.52 -1.26 2.73
N LEU A 90 -7.67 -1.87 1.90
CA LEU A 90 -7.66 -3.31 1.67
C LEU A 90 -7.37 -4.08 2.96
N LEU A 91 -6.35 -3.65 3.72
CA LEU A 91 -6.05 -4.28 5.01
C LEU A 91 -7.23 -4.17 5.98
N SER A 92 -7.86 -3.01 6.06
CA SER A 92 -9.04 -2.78 6.91
C SER A 92 -10.23 -3.63 6.47
N LEU A 93 -10.46 -3.72 5.16
CA LEU A 93 -11.55 -4.50 4.56
C LEU A 93 -11.36 -5.99 4.83
N VAL A 94 -10.15 -6.52 4.60
CA VAL A 94 -9.79 -7.90 4.90
C VAL A 94 -9.94 -8.20 6.38
N TYR A 95 -9.47 -7.31 7.25
CA TYR A 95 -9.65 -7.46 8.69
C TYR A 95 -11.14 -7.53 9.06
N PHE A 96 -11.95 -6.63 8.54
CA PHE A 96 -13.37 -6.57 8.88
C PHE A 96 -14.19 -7.72 8.28
N LEU A 97 -13.85 -8.20 7.08
CA LEU A 97 -14.58 -9.27 6.40
C LEU A 97 -14.12 -10.68 6.77
N LEU A 98 -12.85 -10.88 7.15
CA LEU A 98 -12.33 -12.20 7.47
C LEU A 98 -12.02 -12.33 8.97
N VAL A 99 -11.15 -11.46 9.49
CA VAL A 99 -10.63 -11.61 10.86
C VAL A 99 -11.72 -11.37 11.90
N THR A 100 -12.49 -10.29 11.75
CA THR A 100 -13.57 -9.92 12.68
C THR A 100 -14.67 -10.99 12.77
N PRO A 101 -15.26 -11.50 11.66
CA PRO A 101 -16.29 -12.54 11.77
C PRO A 101 -15.72 -13.87 12.27
N VAL A 102 -14.49 -14.25 11.92
CA VAL A 102 -13.85 -15.45 12.48
C VAL A 102 -13.69 -15.32 14.00
N GLY A 103 -13.24 -14.16 14.48
CA GLY A 103 -13.16 -13.87 15.92
C GLY A 103 -14.54 -13.86 16.60
N MET A 104 -15.56 -13.34 15.92
CA MET A 104 -16.93 -13.29 16.43
C MET A 104 -17.56 -14.69 16.52
N VAL A 105 -17.37 -15.53 15.48
CA VAL A 105 -17.77 -16.94 15.48
C VAL A 105 -17.07 -17.69 16.61
N ARG A 106 -15.75 -17.51 16.78
CA ARG A 106 -14.99 -18.09 17.90
C ARG A 106 -15.55 -17.67 19.26
N ARG A 107 -15.96 -16.41 19.40
CA ARG A 107 -16.58 -15.87 20.63
C ARG A 107 -17.95 -16.50 20.89
N PHE A 108 -18.76 -16.69 19.85
CA PHE A 108 -20.05 -17.39 19.98
C PHE A 108 -19.89 -18.87 20.33
N LEU A 109 -18.86 -19.54 19.80
CA LEU A 109 -18.50 -20.92 20.15
C LEU A 109 -17.97 -21.07 21.59
N GLY A 110 -17.84 -19.98 22.35
CA GLY A 110 -17.42 -20.01 23.76
C GLY A 110 -15.93 -20.28 23.97
N ALA A 111 -15.12 -20.24 22.91
CA ALA A 111 -13.68 -20.41 23.03
C ALA A 111 -13.05 -19.17 23.68
N ASP A 112 -12.76 -19.27 24.98
CA ASP A 112 -12.03 -18.27 25.77
C ASP A 112 -10.60 -18.74 26.04
N PRO A 113 -9.68 -18.66 25.06
CA PRO A 113 -8.29 -19.11 25.21
C PRO A 113 -7.52 -18.35 26.29
N LEU A 114 -7.95 -17.13 26.60
CA LEU A 114 -7.29 -16.23 27.52
C LEU A 114 -7.95 -16.23 28.90
N LEU A 115 -9.00 -17.05 29.09
CA LEU A 115 -9.76 -17.16 30.34
C LEU A 115 -10.14 -15.77 30.90
N LEU A 116 -10.48 -14.83 30.01
CA LEU A 116 -10.70 -13.41 30.32
C LEU A 116 -11.82 -13.20 31.35
N LYS A 117 -12.81 -14.09 31.39
CA LYS A 117 -13.90 -14.04 32.37
C LYS A 117 -13.44 -14.31 33.81
N SER A 118 -12.38 -15.11 33.97
CA SER A 118 -11.82 -15.47 35.29
C SER A 118 -10.78 -14.46 35.78
N TRP A 119 -10.22 -13.67 34.87
CA TRP A 119 -9.21 -12.66 35.15
C TRP A 119 -9.81 -11.54 36.02
N LYS A 120 -9.29 -11.37 37.25
CA LYS A 120 -9.73 -10.45 38.32
C LYS A 120 -11.06 -10.76 39.02
N ALA A 121 -11.86 -11.70 38.53
CA ALA A 121 -13.11 -12.09 39.19
C ALA A 121 -12.88 -13.01 40.41
N HIS A 122 -11.70 -13.63 40.51
CA HIS A 122 -11.31 -14.52 41.60
C HIS A 122 -9.86 -14.24 42.02
N SER A 123 -9.53 -14.52 43.29
CA SER A 123 -8.15 -14.46 43.82
C SER A 123 -7.27 -15.64 43.38
N ARG A 124 -7.75 -16.51 42.48
CA ARG A 124 -7.02 -17.68 41.98
C ARG A 124 -6.24 -17.33 40.72
N SER A 125 -4.98 -17.78 40.63
CA SER A 125 -4.13 -17.59 39.47
C SER A 125 -4.71 -18.28 38.24
N VAL A 126 -4.68 -17.59 37.09
CA VAL A 126 -5.13 -18.12 35.79
C VAL A 126 -4.00 -18.87 35.09
N PHE A 127 -2.77 -18.78 35.60
CA PHE A 127 -1.64 -19.57 35.14
C PHE A 127 -1.82 -21.03 35.53
N SER A 128 -1.72 -21.92 34.54
CA SER A 128 -1.64 -23.36 34.79
C SER A 128 -0.24 -23.71 35.30
N VAL A 129 -0.15 -24.31 36.49
CA VAL A 129 1.12 -24.79 37.05
C VAL A 129 1.59 -25.99 36.23
N ARG A 130 2.64 -25.78 35.42
CA ARG A 130 3.31 -26.86 34.68
C ARG A 130 4.28 -27.54 35.63
N ASN A 131 3.86 -28.64 36.27
CA ASN A 131 4.75 -29.52 37.02
C ASN A 131 5.54 -30.41 36.05
N HIS A 132 6.35 -29.77 35.20
CA HIS A 132 7.28 -30.47 34.33
C HIS A 132 8.65 -30.47 35.00
N VAL A 133 9.17 -31.67 35.27
CA VAL A 133 10.55 -31.85 35.74
C VAL A 133 11.45 -31.79 34.51
N PHE A 134 12.20 -30.70 34.39
CA PHE A 134 13.11 -30.48 33.26
C PHE A 134 14.23 -31.53 33.25
N GLY A 135 14.31 -32.31 32.18
CA GLY A 135 15.34 -33.31 31.95
C GLY A 135 16.50 -32.78 31.10
N ARG A 136 17.56 -33.60 30.96
CA ARG A 136 18.68 -33.28 30.05
C ARG A 136 18.22 -33.19 28.59
N GLU A 137 17.26 -34.02 28.23
CA GLU A 137 16.64 -34.07 26.89
C GLU A 137 15.92 -32.76 26.50
N ASP A 138 15.27 -32.06 27.43
CA ASP A 138 14.62 -30.77 27.17
C ASP A 138 15.64 -29.63 27.00
N LEU A 139 16.84 -29.78 27.57
CA LEU A 139 17.94 -28.82 27.41
C LEU A 139 18.64 -28.99 26.06
N GLU A 140 18.68 -30.20 25.52
CA GLU A 140 19.25 -30.50 24.20
C GLU A 140 18.33 -30.06 23.05
N LYS A 141 17.01 -30.01 23.28
CA LYS A 141 16.01 -29.54 22.29
C LYS A 141 15.01 -28.57 22.91
N PRO A 142 15.40 -27.29 23.08
CA PRO A 142 14.59 -26.30 23.79
C PRO A 142 13.38 -25.74 23.01
N TYR A 143 13.11 -26.22 21.79
CA TYR A 143 12.00 -25.80 20.91
C TYR A 143 11.47 -27.00 20.11
#